data_AF-A0A5C5C1F3-F1
#
_entry.id   AF-A0A5C5C1F3-F1
#
_cell.length_a   1.000
_cell.length_b   1.000
_cell.length_c   1.000
_cell.angle_alpha   90.00
_cell.angle_beta   90.00
_cell.angle_gamma   90.00
#
_symmetry.space_group_name_H-M   'P 1'
#
loop_
_entity.id
_entity.type
_entity.pdbx_description
1 polymer ?
#
loop_
_entity_poly.entity_id
_entity_poly.type
_entity_poly.pdbx_seq_one_letter_code
_entity_poly.pdbx_strand_id
1 'polypeptide(L)'
;MASPGFPLRAAADGPRRIGMPRALLHYRYGTLWTTFFEALGCDVVLSDPTDRSTVARGDALSNDESCLASKIYLGHVASLVDSGECDAVFVPSIANVGRRRGFCTKFQALPDLVANTFADQRIEVLSCLVNEVDEHKSMKDALIELATQRYTGPREAKRAWKAAARAQEQAERAATLRQMRALSQLEAARTAARRPEDAPLAILLAAHPYLAHDAFMGGALTDLLESMNAVVLFADEADRERSLQASFDFSDTLPWIVNREIIGAITQLHHRVDGIVLVSAFPCGPDSMTDDAIVRCIQGKPVLNLTIDAQSGTAGLETRVESFIDILRYQKKGGYVGA
;
A
#
# COMPACT_ATOMS: atom_id res chain seq x y z
N MET A 1 -29.00 -21.44 50.21
CA MET A 1 -29.21 -21.59 48.76
C MET A 1 -28.24 -20.63 48.08
N ALA A 2 -27.08 -21.12 47.67
CA ALA A 2 -26.09 -20.33 46.97
C ALA A 2 -26.48 -20.26 45.49
N SER A 3 -26.54 -19.05 44.93
CA SER A 3 -26.80 -18.85 43.51
C SER A 3 -25.78 -19.61 42.67
N PRO A 4 -26.20 -20.36 41.64
CA PRO A 4 -25.27 -21.00 40.72
C PRO A 4 -24.53 -19.90 39.97
N GLY A 5 -23.22 -19.80 40.22
CA GLY A 5 -22.35 -18.89 39.49
C GLY A 5 -22.45 -19.17 38.01
N PHE A 6 -22.68 -18.11 37.23
CA PHE A 6 -22.48 -18.16 35.78
C PHE A 6 -21.05 -18.65 35.53
N PRO A 7 -20.85 -19.70 34.72
CA PRO A 7 -19.52 -20.13 34.37
C PRO A 7 -18.78 -18.96 33.70
N LEU A 8 -17.61 -18.62 34.26
CA LEU A 8 -16.62 -17.79 33.58
C LEU A 8 -16.43 -18.38 32.19
N ARG A 9 -16.79 -17.61 31.15
CA ARG A 9 -16.66 -17.97 29.74
C ARG A 9 -15.31 -18.66 29.51
N ALA A 10 -15.38 -19.91 29.03
CA ALA A 10 -14.23 -20.69 28.59
C ALA A 10 -13.43 -19.93 27.52
N ALA A 11 -12.17 -20.33 27.34
CA ALA A 11 -11.21 -19.79 26.37
C ALA A 11 -11.85 -19.47 25.01
N ALA A 12 -11.50 -18.32 24.43
CA ALA A 12 -12.18 -17.76 23.27
C ALA A 12 -12.16 -18.67 22.03
N ASP A 13 -13.35 -18.82 21.45
CA ASP A 13 -13.72 -19.68 20.31
C ASP A 13 -13.52 -18.93 18.96
N GLY A 14 -12.43 -18.17 18.86
CA GLY A 14 -12.07 -17.41 17.65
C GLY A 14 -11.27 -18.26 16.65
N PRO A 15 -11.34 -17.94 15.34
CA PRO A 15 -10.54 -18.63 14.32
C PRO A 15 -9.04 -18.57 14.66
N ARG A 16 -8.30 -19.66 14.49
CA ARG A 16 -6.88 -19.73 14.91
C ARG A 16 -5.93 -19.43 13.76
N ARG A 17 -6.28 -19.84 12.54
CA ARG A 17 -5.51 -19.61 11.31
C ARG A 17 -6.17 -18.49 10.51
N ILE A 18 -5.53 -17.32 10.51
CA ILE A 18 -6.07 -16.11 9.90
C ILE A 18 -5.41 -15.87 8.54
N GLY A 19 -6.20 -16.04 7.49
CA GLY A 19 -5.82 -15.70 6.13
C GLY A 19 -5.69 -14.19 5.97
N MET A 20 -4.58 -13.72 5.42
CA MET A 20 -4.35 -12.31 5.14
C MET A 20 -4.01 -12.14 3.67
N PRO A 21 -4.84 -11.42 2.89
CA PRO A 21 -4.53 -11.14 1.49
C PRO A 21 -3.29 -10.25 1.40
N ARG A 22 -2.27 -10.67 0.63
CA ARG A 22 -1.08 -9.89 0.27
C ARG A 22 -1.42 -8.83 -0.78
N ALA A 23 -2.35 -7.95 -0.45
CA ALA A 23 -2.84 -6.91 -1.36
C ALA A 23 -3.29 -5.66 -0.60
N LEU A 24 -3.43 -4.55 -1.34
CA LEU A 24 -4.02 -3.33 -0.83
C LEU A 24 -3.32 -2.83 0.45
N LEU A 25 -4.09 -2.62 1.52
CA LEU A 25 -3.58 -2.07 2.78
C LEU A 25 -2.66 -3.03 3.55
N HIS A 26 -2.50 -4.28 3.13
CA HIS A 26 -1.44 -5.15 3.68
C HIS A 26 -0.05 -4.55 3.45
N TYR A 27 0.20 -3.90 2.30
CA TYR A 27 1.47 -3.22 2.05
C TYR A 27 1.70 -2.00 2.96
N ARG A 28 0.65 -1.50 3.62
CA ARG A 28 0.72 -0.37 4.54
C ARG A 28 0.73 -0.80 6.02
N TYR A 29 -0.11 -1.77 6.38
CA TYR A 29 -0.41 -2.18 7.75
C TYR A 29 -0.16 -3.67 8.01
N GLY A 30 0.46 -4.40 7.07
CA GLY A 30 0.69 -5.85 7.19
C GLY A 30 1.51 -6.22 8.43
N THR A 31 2.54 -5.44 8.75
CA THR A 31 3.33 -5.62 9.99
C THR A 31 2.45 -5.45 11.24
N LEU A 32 1.63 -4.40 11.28
CA LEU A 32 0.68 -4.16 12.36
C LEU A 32 -0.28 -5.34 12.53
N TRP A 33 -0.97 -5.74 11.45
CA TRP A 33 -1.99 -6.79 11.53
C TRP A 33 -1.40 -8.16 11.87
N THR A 34 -0.27 -8.51 11.24
CA THR A 34 0.41 -9.79 11.48
C THR A 34 0.85 -9.88 12.94
N THR A 35 1.58 -8.88 13.43
CA THR A 35 2.05 -8.84 14.82
C THR A 35 0.89 -8.84 15.81
N PHE A 36 -0.23 -8.21 15.47
CA PHE A 36 -1.41 -8.16 16.32
C PHE A 36 -2.03 -9.55 16.51
N PHE A 37 -2.27 -10.28 15.42
CA PHE A 37 -2.87 -11.62 15.48
C PHE A 37 -1.91 -12.65 16.07
N GLU A 38 -0.62 -12.59 15.75
CA GLU A 38 0.40 -13.43 16.38
C GLU A 38 0.49 -13.19 17.89
N ALA A 39 0.41 -11.93 18.35
CA ALA A 39 0.40 -11.60 19.78
C ALA A 39 -0.87 -12.09 20.51
N LEU A 40 -1.95 -12.40 19.78
CA LEU A 40 -3.16 -13.05 20.29
C LEU A 40 -3.05 -14.59 20.27
N GLY A 41 -1.96 -15.14 19.74
CA GLY A 41 -1.75 -16.58 19.58
C GLY A 41 -2.50 -17.18 18.37
N CYS A 42 -2.65 -16.40 17.31
CA CYS A 42 -3.16 -16.87 16.02
C CYS A 42 -1.99 -17.11 15.05
N ASP A 43 -2.16 -18.07 14.15
CA ASP A 43 -1.25 -18.29 13.02
C ASP A 43 -1.73 -17.44 11.84
N VAL A 44 -0.85 -16.58 11.30
CA VAL A 44 -1.18 -15.75 10.15
C VAL A 44 -0.72 -16.44 8.87
N VAL A 45 -1.65 -16.68 7.96
CA VAL A 45 -1.38 -17.27 6.64
C VAL A 45 -1.50 -16.17 5.59
N LEU A 46 -0.36 -15.72 5.08
CA LEU A 46 -0.31 -14.69 4.04
C LEU A 46 -0.39 -15.36 2.67
N SER A 47 -1.21 -14.83 1.77
CA SER A 47 -1.28 -15.35 0.40
C SER A 47 0.05 -15.21 -0.34
N ASP A 48 0.23 -16.07 -1.35
CA ASP A 48 1.43 -16.09 -2.20
C ASP A 48 1.61 -14.75 -2.96
N PRO A 49 2.82 -14.45 -3.45
CA PRO A 49 3.05 -13.29 -4.30
C PRO A 49 2.10 -13.24 -5.50
N THR A 50 1.66 -12.04 -5.87
CA THR A 50 0.77 -11.86 -7.04
C THR A 50 1.42 -12.44 -8.29
N ASP A 51 0.68 -13.28 -9.01
CA ASP A 51 1.05 -13.77 -10.32
C ASP A 51 -0.11 -13.62 -11.32
N ARG A 52 0.09 -14.10 -12.56
CA ARG A 52 -0.94 -14.04 -13.60
C ARG A 52 -2.21 -14.80 -13.23
N SER A 53 -2.11 -15.87 -12.45
CA SER A 53 -3.26 -16.66 -12.02
C SER A 53 -4.09 -15.91 -10.98
N THR A 54 -3.44 -15.24 -10.02
CA THR A 54 -4.10 -14.36 -9.04
C THR A 54 -4.84 -13.22 -9.75
N VAL A 55 -4.19 -12.57 -10.73
CA VAL A 55 -4.81 -11.50 -11.52
C VAL A 55 -6.03 -12.03 -12.30
N ALA A 56 -5.88 -13.13 -13.03
CA ALA A 56 -6.97 -13.71 -13.84
C ALA A 56 -8.15 -14.18 -12.97
N ARG A 57 -7.86 -14.80 -11.82
CA ARG A 57 -8.89 -15.23 -10.87
C ARG A 57 -9.63 -14.05 -10.28
N GLY A 58 -8.89 -13.01 -9.91
CA GLY A 58 -9.45 -11.75 -9.42
C GLY A 58 -10.34 -11.04 -10.44
N ASP A 59 -9.91 -11.00 -11.70
CA ASP A 59 -10.66 -10.42 -12.80
C ASP A 59 -12.00 -11.15 -13.01
N ALA A 60 -11.98 -12.49 -13.03
CA ALA A 60 -13.18 -13.32 -13.17
C ALA A 60 -14.18 -13.19 -12.00
N LEU A 61 -13.72 -12.76 -10.83
CA LEU A 61 -14.55 -12.58 -9.63
C LEU A 61 -15.02 -11.13 -9.44
N SER A 62 -14.55 -10.20 -10.28
CA SER A 62 -14.82 -8.77 -10.13
C SER A 62 -15.78 -8.27 -11.21
N ASN A 63 -16.41 -7.14 -10.93
CA ASN A 63 -17.03 -6.37 -12.01
C ASN A 63 -15.97 -5.68 -12.89
N ASP A 64 -16.32 -5.42 -14.15
CA ASP A 64 -15.42 -4.82 -15.13
C ASP A 64 -14.91 -3.44 -14.71
N GLU A 65 -15.76 -2.65 -14.03
CA GLU A 65 -15.46 -1.30 -13.53
C GLU A 65 -14.51 -1.30 -12.32
N SER A 66 -14.07 -2.47 -11.84
CA SER A 66 -13.19 -2.54 -10.69
C SER A 66 -11.73 -2.28 -11.06
N CYS A 67 -11.11 -1.31 -10.36
CA CYS A 67 -9.66 -1.12 -10.46
C CYS A 67 -8.86 -2.42 -10.27
N LEU A 68 -7.77 -2.55 -11.02
CA LEU A 68 -6.88 -3.72 -11.02
C LEU A 68 -6.48 -4.15 -9.60
N ALA A 69 -6.16 -3.21 -8.71
CA ALA A 69 -5.79 -3.51 -7.34
C ALA A 69 -6.91 -4.21 -6.52
N SER A 70 -8.17 -3.85 -6.80
CA SER A 70 -9.34 -4.51 -6.21
C SER A 70 -9.55 -5.90 -6.78
N LYS A 71 -9.29 -6.08 -8.08
CA LYS A 71 -9.35 -7.39 -8.74
C LYS A 71 -8.31 -8.34 -8.13
N ILE A 72 -7.06 -7.89 -8.05
CA ILE A 72 -5.95 -8.63 -7.42
C ILE A 72 -6.30 -9.00 -5.98
N TYR A 73 -6.92 -8.10 -5.21
CA TYR A 73 -7.37 -8.40 -3.85
C TYR A 73 -8.34 -9.60 -3.80
N LEU A 74 -9.36 -9.64 -4.66
CA LEU A 74 -10.27 -10.79 -4.73
C LEU A 74 -9.58 -12.07 -5.20
N GLY A 75 -8.57 -11.96 -6.07
CA GLY A 75 -7.70 -13.08 -6.45
C GLY A 75 -6.94 -13.67 -5.26
N HIS A 76 -6.37 -12.81 -4.41
CA HIS A 76 -5.69 -13.24 -3.17
C HIS A 76 -6.66 -13.88 -2.17
N VAL A 77 -7.86 -13.32 -2.02
CA VAL A 77 -8.89 -13.96 -1.18
C VAL A 77 -9.26 -15.32 -1.76
N ALA A 78 -9.48 -15.45 -3.07
CA ALA A 78 -9.78 -16.72 -3.71
C ALA A 78 -8.67 -17.75 -3.45
N SER A 79 -7.40 -17.36 -3.56
CA SER A 79 -6.27 -18.24 -3.25
C SER A 79 -6.28 -18.76 -1.80
N LEU A 80 -6.62 -17.91 -0.83
CA LEU A 80 -6.72 -18.31 0.59
C LEU A 80 -7.92 -19.21 0.87
N VAL A 81 -9.02 -18.99 0.15
CA VAL A 81 -10.24 -19.81 0.26
C VAL A 81 -10.01 -21.18 -0.38
N ASP A 82 -9.44 -21.19 -1.57
CA ASP A 82 -9.18 -22.41 -2.34
C ASP A 82 -8.11 -23.29 -1.68
N SER A 83 -7.16 -22.71 -0.91
CA SER A 83 -6.17 -23.49 -0.15
C SER A 83 -6.78 -24.25 1.04
N GLY A 84 -7.88 -23.73 1.61
CA GLY A 84 -8.52 -24.30 2.79
C GLY A 84 -7.65 -24.30 4.06
N GLU A 85 -6.56 -23.52 4.08
CA GLU A 85 -5.59 -23.52 5.19
C GLU A 85 -5.99 -22.62 6.35
N CYS A 86 -6.97 -21.73 6.14
CA CYS A 86 -7.37 -20.68 7.08
C CYS A 86 -8.79 -20.93 7.60
N ASP A 87 -9.01 -20.62 8.88
CA ASP A 87 -10.34 -20.66 9.50
C ASP A 87 -11.18 -19.43 9.12
N ALA A 88 -10.52 -18.29 8.94
CA ALA A 88 -11.13 -17.02 8.57
C ALA A 88 -10.17 -16.18 7.72
N VAL A 89 -10.72 -15.29 6.89
CA VAL A 89 -9.93 -14.30 6.14
C VAL A 89 -10.13 -12.92 6.79
N PHE A 90 -9.03 -12.26 7.15
CA PHE A 90 -9.07 -10.91 7.70
C PHE A 90 -9.26 -9.87 6.61
N VAL A 91 -10.42 -9.21 6.64
CA VAL A 91 -10.84 -8.20 5.67
C VAL A 91 -11.33 -6.98 6.43
N PRO A 92 -10.46 -6.00 6.76
CA PRO A 92 -10.87 -4.82 7.51
C PRO A 92 -11.65 -3.83 6.65
N SER A 93 -12.68 -3.20 7.22
CA SER A 93 -13.36 -2.04 6.63
C SER A 93 -12.66 -0.77 7.12
N ILE A 94 -11.97 -0.07 6.22
CA ILE A 94 -11.22 1.15 6.58
C ILE A 94 -11.68 2.32 5.71
N ALA A 95 -12.46 3.22 6.31
CA ALA A 95 -12.96 4.42 5.65
C ALA A 95 -11.97 5.58 5.78
N ASN A 96 -11.56 5.90 7.00
CA ASN A 96 -10.63 6.99 7.30
C ASN A 96 -9.94 6.78 8.65
N VAL A 97 -8.76 7.38 8.79
CA VAL A 97 -7.99 7.47 10.06
C VAL A 97 -7.88 8.94 10.48
N GLY A 98 -8.97 9.68 10.32
CA GLY A 98 -9.10 11.08 10.69
C GLY A 98 -9.50 12.01 9.55
N ARG A 99 -9.66 13.29 9.89
CA ARG A 99 -10.09 14.33 8.94
C ARG A 99 -9.04 14.53 7.86
N ARG A 100 -9.45 14.53 6.57
CA ARG A 100 -8.55 14.56 5.39
C ARG A 100 -7.56 13.39 5.34
N ARG A 101 -7.85 12.31 6.09
CA ARG A 101 -7.08 11.07 6.12
C ARG A 101 -7.94 9.88 5.68
N GLY A 102 -8.72 10.09 4.60
CA GLY A 102 -9.62 9.09 4.04
C GLY A 102 -8.90 8.09 3.14
N PHE A 103 -9.52 6.94 2.91
CA PHE A 103 -9.13 5.98 1.89
C PHE A 103 -10.18 5.96 0.77
N CYS A 104 -9.90 5.30 -0.36
CA CYS A 104 -10.92 5.09 -1.38
C CYS A 104 -12.10 4.28 -0.81
N THR A 105 -13.30 4.48 -1.33
CA THR A 105 -14.53 3.84 -0.80
C THR A 105 -14.49 2.32 -0.86
N LYS A 106 -13.68 1.73 -1.75
CA LYS A 106 -13.51 0.27 -1.80
C LYS A 106 -12.94 -0.31 -0.53
N PHE A 107 -12.01 0.39 0.15
CA PHE A 107 -11.44 -0.11 1.40
C PHE A 107 -12.48 -0.24 2.52
N GLN A 108 -13.51 0.62 2.52
CA GLN A 108 -14.64 0.49 3.42
C GLN A 108 -15.56 -0.66 3.03
N ALA A 109 -15.78 -0.86 1.73
CA ALA A 109 -16.66 -1.90 1.19
C ALA A 109 -16.05 -3.30 1.11
N LEU A 110 -14.74 -3.47 1.36
CA LEU A 110 -14.04 -4.76 1.21
C LEU A 110 -14.73 -5.94 1.91
N PRO A 111 -15.20 -5.84 3.16
CA PRO A 111 -15.82 -6.99 3.82
C PRO A 111 -17.11 -7.43 3.11
N ASP A 112 -17.92 -6.47 2.68
CA ASP A 112 -19.16 -6.74 1.94
C ASP A 112 -18.86 -7.34 0.56
N LEU A 113 -17.87 -6.79 -0.15
CA LEU A 113 -17.43 -7.32 -1.44
C LEU A 113 -16.97 -8.77 -1.31
N VAL A 114 -16.15 -9.08 -0.31
CA VAL A 114 -15.66 -10.43 -0.07
C VAL A 114 -16.80 -11.36 0.36
N ALA A 115 -17.61 -10.97 1.34
CA ALA A 115 -18.71 -11.81 1.84
C ALA A 115 -19.72 -12.17 0.74
N ASN A 116 -20.03 -11.22 -0.16
CA ASN A 116 -20.94 -11.48 -1.28
C ASN A 116 -20.29 -12.31 -2.40
N THR A 117 -19.02 -12.04 -2.73
CA THR A 117 -18.31 -12.78 -3.79
C THR A 117 -18.11 -14.26 -3.42
N PHE A 118 -17.90 -14.54 -2.13
CA PHE A 118 -17.61 -15.89 -1.63
C PHE A 118 -18.74 -16.48 -0.78
N ALA A 119 -19.98 -16.04 -1.00
CA ALA A 119 -21.14 -16.44 -0.20
C ALA A 119 -21.38 -17.97 -0.23
N ASP A 120 -21.16 -18.60 -1.39
CA ASP A 120 -21.38 -20.04 -1.59
C ASP A 120 -20.30 -20.91 -0.92
N GLN A 121 -19.10 -20.36 -0.72
CA GLN A 121 -17.97 -21.02 -0.08
C GLN A 121 -18.02 -20.94 1.46
N ARG A 122 -18.95 -20.16 2.03
CA ARG A 122 -19.19 -20.01 3.49
C ARG A 122 -17.92 -19.70 4.30
N ILE A 123 -17.08 -18.81 3.79
CA ILE A 123 -15.86 -18.38 4.47
C ILE A 123 -16.20 -17.49 5.66
N GLU A 124 -15.48 -17.60 6.79
CA GLU A 124 -15.59 -16.63 7.87
C GLU A 124 -14.80 -15.36 7.49
N VAL A 125 -15.51 -14.25 7.31
CA VAL A 125 -14.91 -12.93 7.07
C VAL A 125 -14.68 -12.26 8.43
N LEU A 126 -13.42 -12.21 8.86
CA LEU A 126 -13.04 -11.53 10.08
C LEU A 126 -12.81 -10.04 9.77
N SER A 127 -13.65 -9.16 10.31
CA SER A 127 -13.60 -7.73 9.97
C SER A 127 -13.68 -6.82 11.18
N CYS A 128 -13.21 -5.58 11.01
CA CYS A 128 -13.40 -4.48 11.94
C CYS A 128 -13.61 -3.19 11.15
N LEU A 129 -14.39 -2.26 11.71
CA LEU A 129 -14.61 -0.94 11.13
C LEU A 129 -13.63 0.09 11.71
N VAL A 130 -12.95 0.81 10.82
CA VAL A 130 -12.14 1.99 11.13
C VAL A 130 -12.75 3.20 10.44
N ASN A 131 -13.37 4.08 11.24
CA ASN A 131 -13.94 5.35 10.81
C ASN A 131 -13.83 6.34 11.97
N GLU A 132 -12.78 7.16 11.95
CA GLU A 132 -12.51 8.11 13.05
C GLU A 132 -13.38 9.37 12.99
N VAL A 133 -13.79 9.79 11.80
CA VAL A 133 -14.56 11.02 11.61
C VAL A 133 -16.00 10.86 12.06
N ASP A 134 -16.71 9.85 11.56
CA ASP A 134 -18.15 9.71 11.80
C ASP A 134 -18.45 8.82 13.03
N GLU A 135 -17.71 7.72 13.18
CA GLU A 135 -17.94 6.71 14.22
C GLU A 135 -17.00 6.84 15.42
N HIS A 136 -16.07 7.80 15.39
CA HIS A 136 -15.01 7.98 16.40
C HIS A 136 -14.24 6.69 16.71
N LYS A 137 -14.07 5.85 15.68
CA LYS A 137 -13.52 4.51 15.80
C LYS A 137 -12.13 4.43 15.16
N SER A 138 -11.10 4.60 15.99
CA SER A 138 -9.71 4.49 15.54
C SER A 138 -9.30 3.06 15.24
N MET A 139 -8.21 2.89 14.48
CA MET A 139 -7.65 1.56 14.19
C MET A 139 -7.32 0.77 15.47
N LYS A 140 -6.86 1.47 16.50
CA LYS A 140 -6.63 0.91 17.84
C LYS A 140 -7.92 0.37 18.44
N ASP A 141 -8.97 1.18 18.45
CA ASP A 141 -10.24 0.82 19.07
C ASP A 141 -10.93 -0.32 18.32
N ALA A 142 -10.81 -0.34 16.99
CA ALA A 142 -11.35 -1.38 16.12
C ALA A 142 -10.70 -2.74 16.39
N LEU A 143 -9.37 -2.79 16.40
CA LEU A 143 -8.64 -4.04 16.65
C LEU A 143 -8.79 -4.53 18.10
N ILE A 144 -8.75 -3.62 19.09
CA ILE A 144 -8.96 -4.01 20.50
C ILE A 144 -10.38 -4.56 20.71
N GLU A 145 -11.39 -3.95 20.08
CA GLU A 145 -12.76 -4.45 20.15
C GLU A 145 -12.88 -5.83 19.51
N LEU A 146 -12.36 -6.02 18.30
CA LEU A 146 -12.33 -7.30 17.61
C LEU A 146 -11.67 -8.39 18.47
N ALA A 147 -10.49 -8.08 19.04
CA ALA A 147 -9.78 -8.97 19.94
C ALA A 147 -10.59 -9.31 21.20
N THR A 148 -11.27 -8.32 21.77
CA THR A 148 -12.08 -8.51 22.98
C THR A 148 -13.30 -9.39 22.73
N GLN A 149 -13.88 -9.27 21.54
CA GLN A 149 -15.07 -10.03 21.15
C GLN A 149 -14.75 -11.48 20.76
N ARG A 150 -13.60 -11.70 20.12
CA ARG A 150 -13.31 -12.98 19.45
C ARG A 150 -12.18 -13.79 20.10
N TYR A 151 -11.29 -13.18 20.90
CA TYR A 151 -10.03 -13.84 21.29
C TYR A 151 -9.67 -13.73 22.78
N THR A 152 -9.82 -12.57 23.41
CA THR A 152 -9.21 -12.36 24.73
C THR A 152 -9.85 -11.22 25.54
N GLY A 153 -9.34 -10.95 26.74
CA GLY A 153 -9.78 -9.84 27.57
C GLY A 153 -9.23 -8.48 27.10
N PRO A 154 -9.84 -7.36 27.53
CA PRO A 154 -9.39 -6.02 27.12
C PRO A 154 -7.93 -5.69 27.48
N ARG A 155 -7.37 -6.33 28.52
CA ARG A 155 -5.99 -6.09 28.95
C ARG A 155 -5.00 -6.72 27.99
N GLU A 156 -5.24 -7.96 27.62
CA GLU A 156 -4.45 -8.73 26.66
C GLU A 156 -4.56 -8.11 25.27
N ALA A 157 -5.76 -7.73 24.83
CA ALA A 157 -5.99 -7.03 23.56
C ALA A 157 -5.19 -5.71 23.47
N LYS A 158 -5.15 -4.92 24.55
CA LYS A 158 -4.33 -3.70 24.64
C LYS A 158 -2.82 -4.00 24.57
N ARG A 159 -2.37 -5.12 25.14
CA ARG A 159 -0.96 -5.55 25.06
C ARG A 159 -0.60 -5.96 23.62
N ALA A 160 -1.46 -6.73 22.95
CA ALA A 160 -1.28 -7.10 21.55
C ALA A 160 -1.21 -5.86 20.64
N TRP A 161 -2.12 -4.89 20.83
CA TRP A 161 -2.07 -3.61 20.10
C TRP A 161 -0.74 -2.88 20.32
N LYS A 162 -0.26 -2.78 21.57
CA LYS A 162 0.99 -2.08 21.87
C LYS A 162 2.20 -2.74 21.21
N ALA A 163 2.24 -4.08 21.18
CA ALA A 163 3.29 -4.83 20.48
C ALA A 163 3.24 -4.55 18.97
N ALA A 164 2.05 -4.66 18.38
CA ALA A 164 1.82 -4.42 16.96
C ALA A 164 2.15 -2.99 16.53
N ALA A 165 1.69 -1.98 17.27
CA ALA A 165 1.95 -0.57 16.96
C ALA A 165 3.46 -0.25 17.02
N ARG A 166 4.18 -0.83 17.98
CA ARG A 166 5.64 -0.69 18.07
C ARG A 166 6.35 -1.36 16.88
N ALA A 167 5.90 -2.55 16.47
CA ALA A 167 6.47 -3.24 15.31
C ALA A 167 6.25 -2.45 14.01
N GLN A 168 5.05 -1.89 13.83
CA GLN A 168 4.73 -1.01 12.70
C GLN A 168 5.63 0.23 12.67
N GLU A 169 5.75 0.95 13.79
CA GLU A 169 6.62 2.13 13.90
C GLU A 169 8.09 1.80 13.59
N GLN A 170 8.57 0.63 14.04
CA GLN A 170 9.92 0.16 13.74
C GLN A 170 10.11 -0.16 12.24
N ALA A 171 9.12 -0.80 11.61
CA ALA A 171 9.17 -1.12 10.18
C ALA A 171 9.16 0.15 9.32
N GLU A 172 8.32 1.14 9.65
CA GLU A 172 8.26 2.42 8.95
C GLU A 172 9.58 3.19 9.09
N ARG A 173 10.14 3.27 10.31
CA ARG A 173 11.45 3.89 10.53
C ARG A 173 12.56 3.18 9.75
N ALA A 174 12.54 1.85 9.70
CA ALA A 174 13.51 1.08 8.95
C ALA A 174 13.42 1.41 7.45
N ALA A 175 12.21 1.55 6.89
CA ALA A 175 11.99 1.95 5.50
C ALA A 175 12.58 3.33 5.19
N THR A 176 12.24 4.34 6.01
CA THR A 176 12.80 5.69 5.85
C THR A 176 14.33 5.70 5.95
N LEU A 177 14.91 4.93 6.88
CA LEU A 177 16.36 4.80 6.99
C LEU A 177 16.99 4.10 5.77
N ARG A 178 16.34 3.09 5.17
CA ARG A 178 16.81 2.46 3.92
C ARG A 178 16.84 3.48 2.78
N GLN A 179 15.75 4.21 2.59
CA GLN A 179 15.66 5.25 1.57
C GLN A 179 16.73 6.36 1.76
N MET A 180 16.94 6.82 3.00
CA MET A 180 17.99 7.79 3.30
C MET A 180 19.40 7.26 2.98
N ARG A 181 19.66 5.97 3.25
CA ARG A 181 20.94 5.33 2.89
C ARG A 181 21.10 5.23 1.38
N ALA A 182 20.06 4.86 0.63
CA ALA A 182 20.09 4.81 -0.83
C ALA A 182 20.41 6.19 -1.43
N LEU A 183 19.81 7.26 -0.89
CA LEU A 183 20.12 8.63 -1.28
C LEU A 183 21.59 9.01 -1.02
N SER A 184 22.13 8.68 0.15
CA SER A 184 23.55 8.95 0.46
C SER A 184 24.51 8.15 -0.43
N GLN A 185 24.18 6.89 -0.73
CA GLN A 185 24.96 6.05 -1.64
C GLN A 185 24.93 6.58 -3.07
N LEU A 186 23.76 7.04 -3.52
CA LEU A 186 23.59 7.70 -4.82
C LEU A 186 24.45 8.97 -4.92
N GLU A 187 24.44 9.84 -3.91
CA GLU A 187 25.24 11.07 -3.88
C GLU A 187 26.75 10.75 -3.98
N ALA A 188 27.21 9.71 -3.26
CA ALA A 188 28.58 9.23 -3.36
C ALA A 188 28.91 8.67 -4.77
N ALA A 189 28.02 7.86 -5.33
CA ALA A 189 28.19 7.29 -6.68
C ALA A 189 28.23 8.36 -7.77
N ARG A 190 27.40 9.41 -7.65
CA ARG A 190 27.42 10.57 -8.55
C ARG A 190 28.73 11.34 -8.49
N THR A 191 29.30 11.50 -7.31
CA THR A 191 30.58 12.19 -7.11
C THR A 191 31.76 11.38 -7.68
N ALA A 192 31.67 10.05 -7.65
CA ALA A 192 32.68 9.15 -8.21
C ALA A 192 32.57 8.97 -9.73
N ALA A 193 31.47 9.39 -10.35
CA ALA A 193 31.26 9.23 -11.78
C ALA A 193 32.24 10.09 -12.60
N ARG A 194 32.84 9.48 -13.63
CA ARG A 194 33.81 10.18 -14.50
C ARG A 194 33.16 11.20 -15.41
N ARG A 195 31.92 10.93 -15.84
CA ARG A 195 31.13 11.81 -16.69
C ARG A 195 29.71 11.95 -16.11
N PRO A 196 29.04 13.10 -16.29
CA PRO A 196 27.69 13.31 -15.76
C PRO A 196 26.66 12.27 -16.22
N GLU A 197 26.80 11.74 -17.45
CA GLU A 197 25.91 10.73 -18.02
C GLU A 197 26.13 9.30 -17.47
N ASP A 198 27.31 9.03 -16.89
CA ASP A 198 27.60 7.75 -16.25
C ASP A 198 27.06 7.71 -14.81
N ALA A 199 26.71 8.87 -14.26
CA ALA A 199 26.20 9.00 -12.90
C ALA A 199 24.78 8.42 -12.79
N PRO A 200 24.49 7.63 -11.74
CA PRO A 200 23.18 7.03 -11.58
C PRO A 200 22.07 8.08 -11.48
N LEU A 201 20.94 7.76 -12.09
CA LEU A 201 19.73 8.59 -12.01
C LEU A 201 19.01 8.35 -10.68
N ALA A 202 18.42 9.38 -10.09
CA ALA A 202 17.44 9.19 -9.02
C ALA A 202 16.04 9.27 -9.59
N ILE A 203 15.25 8.22 -9.40
CA ILE A 203 13.86 8.18 -9.85
C ILE A 203 12.97 8.03 -8.63
N LEU A 204 12.02 8.94 -8.46
CA LEU A 204 10.97 8.78 -7.45
C LEU A 204 9.81 7.98 -8.04
N LEU A 205 9.61 6.76 -7.55
CA LEU A 205 8.41 5.98 -7.79
C LEU A 205 7.31 6.47 -6.83
N ALA A 206 6.34 7.16 -7.40
CA ALA A 206 5.22 7.76 -6.70
C ALA A 206 3.95 6.96 -7.01
N ALA A 207 3.67 6.01 -6.13
CA ALA A 207 2.54 5.08 -6.27
C ALA A 207 2.01 4.69 -4.90
N HIS A 208 0.80 4.13 -4.87
CA HIS A 208 0.32 3.45 -3.67
C HIS A 208 1.26 2.29 -3.29
N PRO A 209 1.42 1.95 -1.99
CA PRO A 209 2.36 0.91 -1.55
C PRO A 209 2.14 -0.45 -2.23
N TYR A 210 0.89 -0.82 -2.47
CA TYR A 210 0.54 -2.07 -3.15
C TYR A 210 0.83 -2.05 -4.66
N LEU A 211 1.04 -0.88 -5.27
CA LEU A 211 1.53 -0.77 -6.64
C LEU A 211 3.05 -0.73 -6.65
N ALA A 212 3.67 -0.02 -5.70
CA ALA A 212 5.11 0.14 -5.62
C ALA A 212 5.85 -1.17 -5.30
N HIS A 213 5.33 -1.96 -4.35
CA HIS A 213 6.06 -3.09 -3.76
C HIS A 213 5.51 -4.47 -4.15
N ASP A 214 4.41 -4.52 -4.91
CA ASP A 214 3.92 -5.79 -5.46
C ASP A 214 4.81 -6.24 -6.61
N ALA A 215 5.21 -7.52 -6.59
CA ALA A 215 6.16 -8.07 -7.54
C ALA A 215 5.65 -8.04 -8.99
N PHE A 216 4.35 -8.25 -9.20
CA PHE A 216 3.73 -8.26 -10.52
C PHE A 216 3.55 -6.84 -11.07
N MET A 217 3.20 -5.88 -10.22
CA MET A 217 2.92 -4.50 -10.63
C MET A 217 4.17 -3.61 -10.60
N GLY A 218 4.74 -3.36 -9.43
CA GLY A 218 5.85 -2.42 -9.24
C GLY A 218 7.23 -3.05 -9.32
N GLY A 219 7.34 -4.35 -9.02
CA GLY A 219 8.61 -5.08 -9.06
C GLY A 219 9.25 -5.03 -10.44
N ALA A 220 8.51 -5.43 -11.48
CA ALA A 220 9.02 -5.40 -12.86
C ALA A 220 9.44 -3.99 -13.34
N LEU A 221 8.73 -2.95 -12.90
CA LEU A 221 9.10 -1.56 -13.21
C LEU A 221 10.36 -1.13 -12.48
N THR A 222 10.50 -1.53 -11.22
CA THR A 222 11.69 -1.24 -10.40
C THR A 222 12.91 -1.92 -11.00
N ASP A 223 12.83 -3.22 -11.31
CA ASP A 223 13.90 -3.99 -11.94
C ASP A 223 14.34 -3.34 -13.27
N LEU A 224 13.36 -2.90 -14.09
CA LEU A 224 13.64 -2.22 -15.34
C LEU A 224 14.39 -0.90 -15.11
N LEU A 225 13.93 -0.05 -14.21
CA LEU A 225 14.60 1.23 -13.88
C LEU A 225 16.02 0.99 -13.37
N GLU A 226 16.22 0.03 -12.48
CA GLU A 226 17.53 -0.30 -11.91
C GLU A 226 18.50 -0.86 -12.97
N SER A 227 18.01 -1.69 -13.91
CA SER A 227 18.80 -2.17 -15.04
C SER A 227 19.33 -1.03 -15.93
N MET A 228 18.67 0.13 -15.89
CA MET A 228 19.05 1.35 -16.60
C MET A 228 19.90 2.31 -15.75
N ASN A 229 20.61 1.80 -14.73
CA ASN A 229 21.48 2.58 -13.84
C ASN A 229 20.72 3.71 -13.11
N ALA A 230 19.47 3.46 -12.73
CA ALA A 230 18.72 4.31 -11.82
C ALA A 230 18.69 3.72 -10.41
N VAL A 231 18.66 4.60 -9.42
CA VAL A 231 18.30 4.26 -8.04
C VAL A 231 16.84 4.68 -7.86
N VAL A 232 15.99 3.70 -7.54
CA VAL A 232 14.57 3.94 -7.29
C VAL A 232 14.38 4.32 -5.83
N LEU A 233 13.68 5.44 -5.63
CA LEU A 233 13.20 5.92 -4.34
C LEU A 233 11.68 5.75 -4.33
N PHE A 234 11.12 5.43 -3.18
CA PHE A 234 9.71 5.14 -3.01
C PHE A 234 9.03 6.25 -2.22
N ALA A 235 7.96 6.82 -2.77
CA ALA A 235 7.21 7.87 -2.10
C ALA A 235 6.63 7.42 -0.75
N ASP A 236 6.26 6.14 -0.61
CA ASP A 236 5.67 5.61 0.62
C ASP A 236 6.70 5.22 1.70
N GLU A 237 8.00 5.20 1.35
CA GLU A 237 9.12 5.06 2.31
C GLU A 237 9.61 6.42 2.84
N ALA A 238 9.09 7.54 2.32
CA ALA A 238 9.31 8.85 2.92
C ALA A 238 8.65 8.94 4.30
N ASP A 239 9.06 9.92 5.12
CA ASP A 239 8.39 10.19 6.40
C ASP A 239 6.94 10.58 6.13
N ARG A 240 6.00 9.69 6.50
CA ARG A 240 4.58 9.81 6.16
C ARG A 240 3.93 11.03 6.80
N GLU A 241 4.24 11.34 8.05
CA GLU A 241 3.63 12.47 8.74
C GLU A 241 4.17 13.80 8.20
N ARG A 242 5.47 13.89 7.91
CA ARG A 242 6.04 15.06 7.22
C ARG A 242 5.46 15.23 5.82
N SER A 243 5.28 14.13 5.10
CA SER A 243 4.68 14.15 3.75
C SER A 243 3.24 14.58 3.79
N LEU A 244 2.46 14.05 4.72
CA LEU A 244 1.09 14.51 4.92
C LEU A 244 1.03 16.01 5.24
N GLN A 245 1.92 16.52 6.10
CA GLN A 245 1.95 17.95 6.42
C GLN A 245 2.32 18.80 5.19
N ALA A 246 3.33 18.40 4.42
CA ALA A 246 3.74 19.10 3.20
C ALA A 246 2.65 19.08 2.10
N SER A 247 1.76 18.08 2.11
CA SER A 247 0.67 17.97 1.12
C SER A 247 -0.36 19.12 1.21
N PHE A 248 -0.46 19.80 2.35
CA PHE A 248 -1.41 20.91 2.51
C PHE A 248 -1.01 22.14 1.71
N ASP A 249 0.29 22.35 1.49
CA ASP A 249 0.79 23.42 0.61
C ASP A 249 0.37 23.19 -0.85
N PHE A 250 0.09 21.93 -1.23
CA PHE A 250 -0.43 21.57 -2.55
C PHE A 250 -1.95 21.67 -2.62
N SER A 251 -2.68 21.17 -1.62
CA SER A 251 -4.14 21.22 -1.59
C SER A 251 -4.72 21.03 -0.17
N ASP A 252 -5.60 21.94 0.23
CA ASP A 252 -6.37 21.85 1.48
C ASP A 252 -7.58 20.90 1.39
N THR A 253 -7.99 20.53 0.18
CA THR A 253 -9.26 19.83 -0.06
C THR A 253 -9.09 18.35 -0.38
N LEU A 254 -7.89 17.91 -0.74
CA LEU A 254 -7.63 16.50 -1.05
C LEU A 254 -8.03 15.58 0.12
N PRO A 255 -8.91 14.58 -0.07
CA PRO A 255 -9.43 13.80 1.05
C PRO A 255 -8.60 12.55 1.38
N TRP A 256 -7.80 12.05 0.43
CA TRP A 256 -7.16 10.73 0.54
C TRP A 256 -5.76 10.80 1.15
N ILE A 257 -5.53 10.02 2.21
CA ILE A 257 -4.26 10.05 2.98
C ILE A 257 -3.07 9.62 2.14
N VAL A 258 -3.20 8.56 1.34
CA VAL A 258 -2.05 8.01 0.62
C VAL A 258 -1.64 8.94 -0.53
N ASN A 259 -2.61 9.52 -1.26
CA ASN A 259 -2.31 10.53 -2.28
C ASN A 259 -1.69 11.80 -1.66
N ARG A 260 -2.12 12.21 -0.47
CA ARG A 260 -1.48 13.30 0.27
C ARG A 260 -0.02 13.00 0.58
N GLU A 261 0.25 11.82 1.11
CA GLU A 261 1.62 11.39 1.41
C GLU A 261 2.48 11.31 0.15
N ILE A 262 1.95 10.80 -0.97
CA ILE A 262 2.66 10.77 -2.25
C ILE A 262 3.03 12.18 -2.72
N ILE A 263 2.07 13.11 -2.72
CA ILE A 263 2.31 14.51 -3.10
C ILE A 263 3.35 15.17 -2.19
N GLY A 264 3.22 14.96 -0.88
CA GLY A 264 4.17 15.50 0.09
C GLY A 264 5.58 14.94 -0.05
N ALA A 265 5.71 13.66 -0.40
CA ALA A 265 6.97 13.02 -0.69
C ALA A 265 7.59 13.57 -1.99
N ILE A 266 6.78 13.77 -3.03
CA ILE A 266 7.20 14.44 -4.28
C ILE A 266 7.77 15.83 -3.96
N THR A 267 7.06 16.65 -3.20
CA THR A 267 7.52 18.00 -2.83
C THR A 267 8.84 17.96 -2.04
N GLN A 268 8.97 17.06 -1.06
CA GLN A 268 10.18 16.95 -0.24
C GLN A 268 11.40 16.45 -1.02
N LEU A 269 11.20 15.54 -1.97
CA LEU A 269 12.27 14.90 -2.73
C LEU A 269 12.53 15.55 -4.08
N HIS A 270 11.73 16.56 -4.49
CA HIS A 270 11.78 17.19 -5.81
C HIS A 270 13.20 17.58 -6.25
N HIS A 271 13.97 18.20 -5.38
CA HIS A 271 15.35 18.64 -5.68
C HIS A 271 16.39 17.53 -5.57
N ARG A 272 16.03 16.36 -5.03
CA ARG A 272 16.93 15.22 -4.83
C ARG A 272 16.82 14.16 -5.93
N VAL A 273 15.75 14.20 -6.72
CA VAL A 273 15.49 13.25 -7.81
C VAL A 273 15.69 13.87 -9.18
N ASP A 274 15.98 13.05 -10.19
CA ASP A 274 16.09 13.49 -11.59
C ASP A 274 14.74 13.41 -12.31
N GLY A 275 13.88 12.46 -11.95
CA GLY A 275 12.55 12.29 -12.53
C GLY A 275 11.57 11.64 -11.57
N ILE A 276 10.28 11.75 -11.87
CA ILE A 276 9.18 11.16 -11.11
C ILE A 276 8.42 10.18 -12.01
N VAL A 277 8.15 8.98 -11.51
CA VAL A 277 7.29 8.00 -12.18
C VAL A 277 6.04 7.81 -11.34
N LEU A 278 4.91 8.28 -11.85
CA LEU A 278 3.59 8.02 -11.27
C LEU A 278 3.10 6.67 -11.75
N VAL A 279 2.58 5.84 -10.84
CA VAL A 279 1.97 4.55 -11.19
C VAL A 279 0.60 4.43 -10.55
N SER A 280 -0.41 4.20 -11.39
CA SER A 280 -1.80 3.99 -10.98
C SER A 280 -2.36 2.68 -11.55
N ALA A 281 -3.39 2.14 -10.88
CA ALA A 281 -4.11 0.95 -11.34
C ALA A 281 -5.44 1.35 -12.01
N PHE A 282 -5.66 1.03 -13.28
CA PHE A 282 -6.89 1.37 -13.97
C PHE A 282 -8.12 0.58 -13.45
N PRO A 283 -9.32 1.19 -13.34
CA PRO A 283 -9.61 2.63 -13.22
C PRO A 283 -9.58 3.11 -11.75
N CYS A 284 -8.49 3.73 -11.29
CA CYS A 284 -8.40 4.30 -9.94
C CYS A 284 -8.90 5.75 -9.93
N GLY A 285 -10.04 5.99 -9.28
CA GLY A 285 -10.62 7.33 -9.13
C GLY A 285 -9.68 8.34 -8.43
N PRO A 286 -9.20 8.07 -7.21
CA PRO A 286 -8.28 8.96 -6.49
C PRO A 286 -7.02 9.33 -7.30
N ASP A 287 -6.39 8.34 -7.92
CA ASP A 287 -5.15 8.54 -8.68
C ASP A 287 -5.44 9.33 -9.96
N SER A 288 -6.54 9.03 -10.67
CA SER A 288 -6.90 9.79 -11.89
C SER A 288 -7.05 11.30 -11.65
N MET A 289 -7.54 11.71 -10.48
CA MET A 289 -7.66 13.13 -10.10
C MET A 289 -6.33 13.72 -9.62
N THR A 290 -5.57 12.95 -8.85
CA THR A 290 -4.34 13.44 -8.20
C THR A 290 -3.15 13.44 -9.15
N ASP A 291 -3.03 12.43 -10.02
CA ASP A 291 -1.99 12.34 -11.03
C ASP A 291 -2.11 13.48 -12.06
N ASP A 292 -3.33 13.81 -12.51
CA ASP A 292 -3.54 14.98 -13.39
C ASP A 292 -3.14 16.28 -12.70
N ALA A 293 -3.48 16.45 -11.42
CA ALA A 293 -3.06 17.61 -10.64
C ALA A 293 -1.54 17.67 -10.46
N ILE A 294 -0.88 16.54 -10.18
CA ILE A 294 0.58 16.44 -10.03
C ILE A 294 1.27 16.83 -11.33
N VAL A 295 0.86 16.25 -12.46
CA VAL A 295 1.46 16.51 -13.77
C VAL A 295 1.34 17.98 -14.18
N ARG A 296 0.24 18.65 -13.81
CA ARG A 296 0.03 20.08 -14.11
C ARG A 296 0.75 21.02 -13.15
N CYS A 297 0.82 20.68 -11.87
CA CYS A 297 1.32 21.61 -10.84
C CYS A 297 2.82 21.40 -10.53
N ILE A 298 3.37 20.20 -10.70
CA ILE A 298 4.78 19.94 -10.48
C ILE A 298 5.57 20.37 -11.72
N GLN A 299 6.21 21.53 -11.60
CA GLN A 299 7.01 22.13 -12.65
C GLN A 299 8.51 21.83 -12.46
N GLY A 300 9.29 21.90 -13.54
CA GLY A 300 10.75 21.77 -13.50
C GLY A 300 11.27 20.36 -13.18
N LYS A 301 10.41 19.33 -13.22
CA LYS A 301 10.79 17.93 -13.09
C LYS A 301 10.07 17.09 -14.14
N PRO A 302 10.77 16.28 -14.95
CA PRO A 302 10.10 15.35 -15.85
C PRO A 302 9.28 14.32 -15.06
N VAL A 303 8.02 14.16 -15.46
CA VAL A 303 7.08 13.21 -14.86
C VAL A 303 6.62 12.21 -15.92
N LEU A 304 6.80 10.92 -15.66
CA LEU A 304 6.21 9.84 -16.44
C LEU A 304 4.98 9.32 -15.71
N ASN A 305 3.80 9.44 -16.32
CA ASN A 305 2.56 8.88 -15.76
C ASN A 305 2.22 7.53 -16.40
N LEU A 306 2.28 6.45 -15.61
CA LEU A 306 2.01 5.08 -16.03
C LEU A 306 0.72 4.58 -15.38
N THR A 307 -0.10 3.92 -16.19
CA THR A 307 -1.31 3.26 -15.71
C THR A 307 -1.23 1.79 -16.08
N ILE A 308 -1.34 0.92 -15.08
CA ILE A 308 -1.35 -0.54 -15.23
C ILE A 308 -2.80 -1.01 -15.26
N ASP A 309 -3.12 -1.86 -16.23
CA ASP A 309 -4.45 -2.42 -16.43
C ASP A 309 -4.40 -3.95 -16.56
N ALA A 310 -5.51 -4.62 -16.22
CA ALA A 310 -5.66 -6.07 -16.27
C ALA A 310 -5.51 -6.63 -17.69
N GLN A 311 -5.97 -5.89 -18.71
CA GLN A 311 -5.96 -6.37 -20.11
C GLN A 311 -4.61 -6.15 -20.80
N SER A 312 -4.01 -4.98 -20.60
CA SER A 312 -2.76 -4.58 -21.28
C SER A 312 -1.50 -4.96 -20.51
N GLY A 313 -1.60 -5.26 -19.21
CA GLY A 313 -0.48 -5.63 -18.36
C GLY A 313 0.64 -4.59 -18.40
N THR A 314 1.81 -5.00 -18.90
CA THR A 314 3.01 -4.16 -19.05
C THR A 314 3.32 -3.80 -20.52
N ALA A 315 2.39 -4.03 -21.46
CA ALA A 315 2.62 -3.78 -22.87
C ALA A 315 2.95 -2.30 -23.13
N GLY A 316 4.11 -2.04 -23.74
CA GLY A 316 4.59 -0.68 -24.01
C GLY A 316 5.10 0.09 -22.78
N LEU A 317 5.10 -0.52 -21.58
CA LEU A 317 5.69 0.06 -20.38
C LEU A 317 7.20 0.26 -20.57
N GLU A 318 7.87 -0.76 -21.11
CA GLU A 318 9.31 -0.78 -21.33
C GLU A 318 9.76 0.40 -22.19
N THR A 319 9.22 0.54 -23.39
CA THR A 319 9.59 1.62 -24.32
C THR A 319 9.33 3.03 -23.75
N ARG A 320 8.28 3.19 -22.92
CA ARG A 320 7.99 4.47 -22.27
C ARG A 320 9.00 4.80 -21.17
N VAL A 321 9.39 3.80 -20.37
CA VAL A 321 10.42 3.93 -19.35
C VAL A 321 11.78 4.19 -20.00
N GLU A 322 12.11 3.48 -21.08
CA GLU A 322 13.35 3.69 -21.83
C GLU A 322 13.45 5.12 -22.35
N SER A 323 12.39 5.58 -23.03
CA SER A 323 12.30 6.95 -23.55
C SER A 323 12.44 8.00 -22.44
N PHE A 324 11.83 7.73 -21.27
CA PHE A 324 11.91 8.62 -20.12
C PHE A 324 13.35 8.73 -19.58
N ILE A 325 14.03 7.60 -19.41
CA ILE A 325 15.43 7.58 -18.97
C ILE A 325 16.34 8.29 -19.98
N ASP A 326 16.12 8.11 -21.28
CA ASP A 326 16.88 8.77 -22.33
C ASP A 326 16.70 10.30 -22.28
N ILE A 327 15.47 10.79 -22.05
CA ILE A 327 15.20 12.22 -21.85
C ILE A 327 15.97 12.76 -20.64
N LEU A 328 15.97 12.05 -19.52
CA LEU A 328 16.70 12.48 -18.31
C LEU A 328 18.22 12.52 -18.54
N ARG A 329 18.77 11.52 -19.21
CA ARG A 329 20.20 11.49 -19.58
C ARG A 329 20.54 12.61 -20.55
N TYR A 330 19.67 12.91 -21.51
CA TYR A 330 19.85 14.01 -22.45
C TYR A 330 19.84 15.38 -21.75
N GLN A 331 18.93 15.59 -20.79
CA GLN A 331 18.92 16.82 -19.97
C GLN A 331 20.21 16.99 -19.17
N LYS A 332 20.77 15.92 -18.59
CA LYS A 332 22.06 15.98 -17.89
C LYS A 332 23.25 16.35 -18.79
N LYS A 333 23.15 16.10 -20.10
CA LYS A 333 24.15 16.53 -21.09
C LYS A 333 24.05 18.01 -21.45
N GLY A 334 23.10 18.75 -20.88
CA GLY A 334 22.80 20.13 -21.28
C GLY A 334 21.89 20.24 -22.51
N GLY A 335 21.26 19.13 -22.92
CA GLY A 335 20.25 19.12 -23.97
C GLY A 335 18.98 19.82 -23.52
N TYR A 336 18.61 20.91 -24.19
CA TYR A 336 17.37 21.63 -23.90
C TYR A 336 16.14 20.82 -24.31
N VAL A 337 15.28 20.52 -23.34
CA VAL A 337 13.84 20.39 -23.57
C VAL A 337 13.19 21.47 -22.70
N GLY A 338 13.44 22.72 -23.07
CA GLY A 338 12.90 23.89 -22.39
C GLY A 338 11.76 24.48 -23.20
N ALA A 339 10.54 24.25 -22.73
CA ALA A 339 9.46 25.22 -22.70
C ALA A 339 8.68 24.99 -21.41
#